data_AF-A0A6S6S4W2-F1
#
_entry.id   AF-A0A6S6S4W2-F1
#
_cell.length_a   1.000
_cell.length_b   1.000
_cell.length_c   1.000
_cell.angle_alpha   90.00
_cell.angle_beta   90.00
_cell.angle_gamma   90.00
#
_symmetry.space_group_name_H-M   'P 1'
#
loop_
_entity.id
_entity.type
_entity.pdbx_description
1 polymer ?
#
loop_
_entity_poly.entity_id
_entity_poly.type
_entity_poly.pdbx_seq_one_letter_code
_entity_poly.pdbx_strand_id
1 'polypeptide(L)'
;MSTDNNSTEPEEIYSLETILTTLTTVKNNVAKKRLISDQEPIGGISVKWVITFLISLPIMLYAGIFNPVMFEMLGIAQAIIFFVVFLSMVIILAIATVFINNNKVLRQITPSWNKYFEGVDLKLALASAGTPYTDFFKHYNIALNEGLTGKALEERLQQGFATMEEENKSLMDAMRRNDNKR
;
A
#
# COMPACT_ATOMS: atom_id res chain seq x y z
N MET A 1 -13.36 10.74 -37.23
CA MET A 1 -13.28 11.62 -36.05
C MET A 1 -13.09 10.69 -34.85
N SER A 2 -11.85 10.25 -34.63
CA SER A 2 -11.48 9.38 -33.50
C SER A 2 -11.15 10.26 -32.32
N THR A 3 -11.91 10.10 -31.24
CA THR A 3 -11.58 10.64 -29.93
C THR A 3 -10.55 9.74 -29.27
N ASP A 4 -9.27 10.07 -29.45
CA ASP A 4 -8.19 9.57 -28.61
C ASP A 4 -8.29 10.24 -27.22
N ASN A 5 -9.04 9.62 -26.32
CA ASN A 5 -8.96 9.90 -24.89
C ASN A 5 -7.81 9.08 -24.29
N ASN A 6 -6.58 9.45 -24.62
CA ASN A 6 -5.42 9.02 -23.85
C ASN A 6 -5.01 10.19 -22.95
N SER A 7 -5.74 10.36 -21.85
CA SER A 7 -5.33 11.24 -20.76
C SER A 7 -4.16 10.58 -20.02
N THR A 8 -2.96 10.73 -20.57
CA THR A 8 -1.72 10.68 -19.77
C THR A 8 -1.81 11.81 -18.76
N GLU A 9 -2.27 11.49 -17.55
CA GLU A 9 -2.03 12.32 -16.38
C GLU A 9 -0.53 12.66 -16.36
N PRO A 10 -0.14 13.94 -16.15
CA PRO A 10 1.28 14.31 -16.09
C PRO A 10 1.97 13.44 -15.04
N GLU A 11 3.15 12.89 -15.35
CA GLU A 11 3.95 12.13 -14.38
C GLU A 11 4.33 13.05 -13.21
N GLU A 12 3.49 13.10 -12.18
CA GLU A 12 3.80 13.81 -10.94
C GLU A 12 5.01 13.14 -10.31
N ILE A 13 6.11 13.90 -10.23
CA ILE A 13 7.34 13.44 -9.59
C ILE A 13 7.17 13.70 -8.09
N TYR A 14 6.97 12.63 -7.34
CA TYR A 14 6.83 12.70 -5.88
C TYR A 14 8.20 12.77 -5.22
N SER A 15 8.32 13.57 -4.16
CA SER A 15 9.55 13.59 -3.36
C SER A 15 9.75 12.25 -2.64
N LEU A 16 11.01 11.92 -2.34
CA LEU A 16 11.36 10.70 -1.61
C LEU A 16 10.64 10.62 -0.26
N GLU A 17 10.52 11.73 0.46
CA GLU A 17 9.77 11.80 1.71
C GLU A 17 8.29 11.51 1.51
N THR A 18 7.65 12.03 0.46
CA THR A 18 6.26 11.74 0.13
C THR A 18 6.06 10.25 -0.15
N ILE A 19 6.98 9.62 -0.89
CA ILE A 19 6.94 8.18 -1.14
C ILE A 19 7.07 7.40 0.17
N LEU A 20 8.06 7.73 1.00
CA LEU A 20 8.33 7.00 2.25
C LEU A 20 7.21 7.19 3.29
N THR A 21 6.61 8.38 3.38
CA THR A 21 5.48 8.66 4.28
C THR A 21 4.19 7.97 3.83
N THR A 22 4.00 7.77 2.52
CA THR A 22 2.93 6.92 1.99
C THR A 22 3.13 5.45 2.40
N LEU A 23 4.38 4.97 2.37
CA LEU A 23 4.72 3.56 2.60
C LEU A 23 4.89 3.20 4.08
N THR A 24 5.00 4.20 4.96
CA THR A 24 5.30 4.00 6.38
C THR A 24 4.43 4.85 7.29
N THR A 25 4.22 4.34 8.50
CA THR A 25 3.74 5.17 9.61
C THR A 25 4.90 5.35 10.58
N VAL A 26 5.31 6.59 10.81
CA VAL A 26 6.33 6.92 11.81
C VAL A 26 5.64 7.16 13.15
N LYS A 27 5.97 6.36 14.17
CA LYS A 27 5.56 6.60 15.56
C LYS A 27 6.79 6.48 16.45
N ASN A 28 7.08 7.49 17.25
CA ASN A 28 8.25 7.55 18.14
C ASN A 28 9.58 7.30 17.38
N ASN A 29 9.77 7.93 16.22
CA ASN A 29 10.94 7.73 15.32
C ASN A 29 11.17 6.29 14.85
N VAL A 30 10.14 5.45 14.93
CA VAL A 30 10.13 4.11 14.33
C VAL A 30 9.12 4.11 13.18
N ALA A 31 9.63 4.09 11.95
CA ALA A 31 8.88 3.77 10.75
C ALA A 31 8.46 2.30 10.79
N LYS A 32 7.15 2.08 10.85
CA LYS A 32 6.53 0.79 10.61
C LYS A 32 6.02 0.77 9.18
N LYS A 33 6.42 -0.26 8.44
CA LYS A 33 5.84 -0.60 7.14
C LYS A 33 4.33 -0.69 7.28
N ARG A 34 3.60 0.02 6.40
CA ARG A 34 2.15 -0.14 6.28
C ARG A 34 1.77 -0.21 4.82
N LEU A 35 0.84 -1.10 4.53
CA LEU A 35 0.15 -1.14 3.24
C LEU A 35 -0.81 0.06 3.07
N ILE A 36 -1.21 0.69 4.17
CA ILE A 36 -2.23 1.75 4.23
C ILE A 36 -1.78 2.83 5.24
N SER A 37 -0.75 3.60 4.90
CA SER A 37 -0.48 4.89 5.57
C SER A 37 -0.95 5.99 4.62
N ASP A 38 -1.44 7.10 5.16
CA ASP A 38 -2.20 8.15 4.46
C ASP A 38 -1.79 8.31 2.99
N GLN A 39 -2.61 7.77 2.08
CA GLN A 39 -2.32 7.76 0.64
C GLN A 39 -2.88 9.01 -0.06
N GLU A 40 -3.51 9.90 0.72
CA GLU A 40 -4.06 11.18 0.30
C GLU A 40 -3.02 12.08 -0.41
N PRO A 41 -1.74 12.16 0.02
CA PRO A 41 -0.73 13.02 -0.62
C PRO A 41 -0.35 12.63 -2.06
N ILE A 42 -0.75 11.44 -2.52
CA ILE A 42 -0.41 10.89 -3.84
C ILE A 42 -1.65 10.46 -4.64
N GLY A 43 -2.84 10.94 -4.26
CA GLY A 43 -4.09 10.64 -4.97
C GLY A 43 -4.73 9.28 -4.66
N GLY A 44 -4.34 8.64 -3.55
CA GLY A 44 -4.99 7.46 -2.98
C GLY A 44 -6.05 7.82 -1.93
N ILE A 45 -6.81 6.83 -1.45
CA ILE A 45 -7.85 7.04 -0.44
C ILE A 45 -7.22 7.14 0.94
N SER A 46 -7.57 8.18 1.72
CA SER A 46 -7.11 8.30 3.11
C SER A 46 -7.59 7.11 3.94
N VAL A 47 -6.70 6.60 4.79
CA VAL A 47 -6.98 5.48 5.71
C VAL A 47 -8.14 5.80 6.66
N LYS A 48 -8.34 7.08 7.00
CA LYS A 48 -9.45 7.52 7.86
C LYS A 48 -10.80 7.27 7.21
N TRP A 49 -10.92 7.59 5.91
CA TRP A 49 -12.15 7.34 5.15
C TRP A 49 -12.42 5.85 4.97
N VAL A 50 -11.38 5.05 4.72
CA VAL A 50 -11.51 3.59 4.65
C VAL A 50 -12.01 3.02 5.97
N ILE A 51 -11.42 3.40 7.10
CA ILE A 51 -11.85 2.94 8.43
C ILE A 51 -13.29 3.38 8.73
N THR A 52 -13.63 4.65 8.48
CA THR A 52 -14.99 5.17 8.70
C THR A 52 -16.02 4.41 7.87
N PHE A 53 -15.75 4.20 6.58
CA PHE A 53 -16.63 3.44 5.70
C PHE A 53 -16.84 2.01 6.23
N LEU A 54 -15.76 1.31 6.57
CA LEU A 54 -15.83 -0.07 7.07
C LEU A 54 -16.56 -0.23 8.40
N ILE A 55 -16.46 0.75 9.31
CA ILE A 55 -17.18 0.71 10.58
C ILE A 55 -18.65 1.09 10.39
N SER A 56 -18.94 2.03 9.49
CA SER A 56 -20.31 2.49 9.24
C SER A 56 -21.17 1.45 8.51
N LEU A 57 -20.58 0.66 7.61
CA LEU A 57 -21.31 -0.25 6.74
C LEU A 57 -22.08 -1.36 7.48
N PRO A 58 -21.51 -2.06 8.48
CA PRO A 58 -22.23 -3.04 9.29
C PRO A 58 -23.41 -2.44 10.05
N ILE A 59 -23.26 -1.21 10.55
CA ILE A 59 -24.33 -0.50 11.28
C ILE A 59 -25.47 -0.17 10.32
N MET A 60 -25.14 0.33 9.14
CA MET A 60 -26.12 0.66 8.10
C MET A 60 -26.85 -0.58 7.60
N LEU A 61 -26.13 -1.70 7.39
CA LEU A 61 -26.71 -3.00 7.05
C LEU A 61 -27.63 -3.51 8.16
N TYR A 62 -27.21 -3.39 9.42
CA TYR A 62 -28.04 -3.80 10.55
C TYR A 62 -29.36 -3.02 10.58
N ALA A 63 -29.31 -1.70 10.48
CA ALA A 63 -30.52 -0.87 10.46
C ALA A 63 -31.42 -1.15 9.23
N GLY A 64 -30.80 -1.39 8.07
CA GLY A 64 -31.50 -1.68 6.82
C GLY A 64 -32.18 -3.06 6.81
N ILE A 65 -31.64 -4.04 7.53
CA ILE A 65 -32.17 -5.42 7.56
C ILE A 65 -33.07 -5.65 8.77
N PHE A 66 -32.73 -5.14 9.95
CA PHE A 66 -33.47 -5.35 11.18
C PHE A 66 -34.46 -4.22 11.45
N ASN A 67 -35.47 -4.12 10.60
CA ASN A 67 -36.60 -3.19 10.78
C ASN A 67 -37.94 -3.90 10.55
N PRO A 68 -39.07 -3.32 11.02
CA PRO A 68 -40.39 -3.96 10.97
C PRO A 68 -40.81 -4.36 9.55
N VAL A 69 -40.52 -3.53 8.55
CA VAL A 69 -40.87 -3.75 7.15
C VAL A 69 -40.16 -5.01 6.60
N MET A 70 -38.88 -5.16 6.92
CA MET A 70 -38.10 -6.34 6.51
C MET A 70 -38.51 -7.60 7.27
N PHE A 71 -38.91 -7.48 8.54
CA PHE A 71 -39.42 -8.63 9.31
C PHE A 71 -40.77 -9.11 8.81
N GLU A 72 -41.64 -8.21 8.36
CA GLU A 72 -42.92 -8.57 7.75
C GLU A 72 -42.70 -9.29 6.41
N MET A 73 -41.71 -8.87 5.61
CA MET A 73 -41.41 -9.49 4.32
C MET A 73 -40.67 -10.83 4.40
N LEU A 74 -39.65 -10.94 5.25
CA LEU A 74 -38.73 -12.09 5.26
C LEU A 74 -38.86 -12.97 6.50
N GLY A 75 -39.40 -12.44 7.60
CA GLY A 75 -39.31 -13.06 8.92
C GLY A 75 -37.93 -12.88 9.56
N ILE A 76 -37.91 -12.96 10.89
CA ILE A 76 -36.70 -12.67 11.70
C ILE A 76 -35.56 -13.64 11.37
N ALA A 77 -35.84 -14.93 11.23
CA ALA A 77 -34.82 -15.94 10.96
C ALA A 77 -34.12 -15.71 9.61
N GLN A 78 -34.87 -15.36 8.57
CA GLN A 78 -34.31 -15.11 7.25
C GLN A 78 -33.55 -13.79 7.20
N ALA A 79 -34.03 -12.75 7.90
CA ALA A 79 -33.30 -11.48 8.05
C ALA A 79 -31.91 -11.67 8.67
N ILE A 80 -31.78 -12.56 9.67
CA ILE A 80 -30.48 -12.91 10.27
C ILE A 80 -29.55 -13.56 9.24
N ILE A 81 -30.04 -14.51 8.45
CA ILE A 81 -29.25 -15.18 7.41
C ILE A 81 -28.77 -14.14 6.37
N PHE A 82 -29.68 -13.28 5.90
CA PHE A 82 -29.34 -12.19 4.98
C PHE A 82 -28.26 -11.28 5.54
N PHE A 83 -28.36 -10.87 6.81
CA PHE A 83 -27.37 -10.02 7.46
C PHE A 83 -25.97 -10.66 7.44
N VAL A 84 -25.85 -11.95 7.76
CA VAL A 84 -24.56 -12.65 7.76
C VAL A 84 -23.96 -12.72 6.34
N VAL A 85 -24.78 -13.02 5.33
CA VAL A 85 -24.31 -13.07 3.93
C VAL A 85 -23.85 -11.69 3.47
N PHE A 86 -24.64 -10.64 3.70
CA PHE A 86 -24.26 -9.27 3.33
C PHE A 86 -23.00 -8.80 4.06
N LEU A 87 -22.87 -9.13 5.35
CA LEU A 87 -21.66 -8.81 6.11
C LEU A 87 -20.42 -9.49 5.51
N SER A 88 -20.53 -10.76 5.08
CA SER A 88 -19.43 -11.44 4.41
C SER A 88 -19.04 -10.79 3.07
N MET A 89 -20.03 -10.37 2.27
CA MET A 89 -19.79 -9.64 1.02
C MET A 89 -19.10 -8.29 1.27
N VAL A 90 -19.48 -7.58 2.32
CA VAL A 90 -18.84 -6.33 2.74
C VAL A 90 -17.36 -6.54 3.06
N ILE A 91 -17.02 -7.59 3.80
CA ILE A 91 -15.62 -7.90 4.13
C ILE A 91 -14.81 -8.19 2.86
N ILE A 92 -15.40 -8.92 1.90
CA ILE A 92 -14.73 -9.19 0.62
C ILE A 92 -14.50 -7.87 -0.15
N LEU A 93 -15.51 -7.00 -0.24
CA LEU A 93 -15.40 -5.69 -0.88
C LEU A 93 -14.37 -4.79 -0.19
N ALA A 94 -14.28 -4.85 1.15
CA ALA A 94 -13.28 -4.14 1.92
C ALA A 94 -11.86 -4.51 1.50
N ILE A 95 -11.58 -5.82 1.47
CA ILE A 95 -10.27 -6.36 1.09
C ILE A 95 -9.95 -5.98 -0.36
N ALA A 96 -10.93 -6.13 -1.27
CA ALA A 96 -10.76 -5.77 -2.68
C ALA A 96 -10.44 -4.28 -2.86
N THR A 97 -11.17 -3.40 -2.16
CA THR A 97 -10.96 -1.94 -2.22
C THR A 97 -9.56 -1.57 -1.75
N VAL A 98 -9.12 -2.13 -0.62
CA VAL A 98 -7.76 -1.94 -0.10
C VAL A 98 -6.71 -2.41 -1.11
N PHE A 99 -6.89 -3.60 -1.68
CA PHE A 99 -5.96 -4.16 -2.65
C PHE A 99 -5.83 -3.29 -3.91
N ILE A 100 -6.97 -2.86 -4.48
CA ILE A 100 -7.01 -2.02 -5.69
C ILE A 100 -6.34 -0.67 -5.42
N ASN A 101 -6.67 -0.04 -4.29
CA ASN A 101 -6.11 1.25 -3.90
C ASN A 101 -4.59 1.17 -3.71
N ASN A 102 -4.10 0.14 -3.01
CA ASN A 102 -2.66 -0.08 -2.82
C ASN A 102 -1.95 -0.32 -4.16
N ASN A 103 -2.53 -1.13 -5.04
CA ASN A 103 -1.91 -1.40 -6.34
C ASN A 103 -1.88 -0.14 -7.23
N LYS A 104 -2.92 0.70 -7.17
CA LYS A 104 -2.96 2.00 -7.86
C LYS A 104 -1.83 2.91 -7.34
N VAL A 105 -1.71 3.04 -6.03
CA VAL A 105 -0.68 3.84 -5.36
C VAL A 105 0.71 3.36 -5.73
N LEU A 106 0.98 2.05 -5.64
CA LEU A 106 2.27 1.47 -6.03
C LEU A 106 2.61 1.84 -7.48
N ARG A 107 1.65 1.71 -8.40
CA ARG A 107 1.84 2.06 -9.81
C ARG A 107 2.16 3.55 -10.00
N GLN A 108 1.57 4.44 -9.21
CA GLN A 108 1.82 5.89 -9.29
C GLN A 108 3.19 6.28 -8.73
N ILE A 109 3.66 5.63 -7.67
CA ILE A 109 4.95 5.96 -7.05
C ILE A 109 6.14 5.24 -7.72
N THR A 110 5.94 4.11 -8.41
CA THR A 110 7.02 3.35 -9.06
C THR A 110 7.90 4.20 -9.99
N PRO A 111 7.35 5.06 -10.87
CA PRO A 111 8.19 5.91 -11.73
C PRO A 111 9.09 6.87 -10.92
N SER A 112 8.56 7.45 -9.84
CA SER A 112 9.34 8.34 -8.96
C SER A 112 10.37 7.55 -8.16
N TRP A 113 10.02 6.36 -7.68
CA TRP A 113 10.96 5.45 -7.01
C TRP A 113 12.16 5.11 -7.89
N ASN A 114 11.92 4.75 -9.16
CA ASN A 114 12.98 4.39 -10.10
C ASN A 114 13.94 5.55 -10.41
N LYS A 115 13.52 6.80 -10.21
CA LYS A 115 14.42 7.97 -10.32
C LYS A 115 15.42 8.06 -9.16
N TYR A 116 15.03 7.63 -7.96
CA TYR A 116 15.88 7.67 -6.78
C TYR A 116 16.72 6.39 -6.61
N PHE A 117 16.17 5.25 -7.00
CA PHE A 117 16.78 3.94 -6.81
C PHE A 117 16.70 3.13 -8.11
N GLU A 118 17.56 3.47 -9.06
CA GLU A 118 17.63 2.78 -10.35
C GLU A 118 17.97 1.29 -10.14
N GLY A 119 17.18 0.40 -10.73
CA GLY A 119 17.38 -1.05 -10.65
C GLY A 119 16.85 -1.72 -9.37
N VAL A 120 16.32 -0.96 -8.40
CA VAL A 120 15.72 -1.52 -7.18
C VAL A 120 14.20 -1.63 -7.35
N ASP A 121 13.67 -2.85 -7.40
CA ASP A 121 12.21 -3.05 -7.46
C ASP A 121 11.55 -2.65 -6.12
N LEU A 122 10.69 -1.64 -6.19
CA LEU A 122 9.87 -1.18 -5.06
C LEU A 122 9.11 -2.33 -4.39
N LYS A 123 8.58 -3.30 -5.13
CA LYS A 123 7.85 -4.44 -4.56
C LYS A 123 8.74 -5.33 -3.72
N LEU A 124 10.01 -5.48 -4.10
CA LEU A 124 11.00 -6.23 -3.33
C LEU A 124 11.39 -5.46 -2.07
N ALA A 125 11.63 -4.14 -2.16
CA ALA A 125 11.87 -3.28 -1.00
C ALA A 125 10.68 -3.28 -0.01
N LEU A 126 9.47 -3.46 -0.54
CA LEU A 126 8.23 -3.59 0.21
C LEU A 126 7.82 -5.03 0.52
N ALA A 127 8.64 -6.04 0.24
CA ALA A 127 8.32 -7.40 0.68
C ALA A 127 8.59 -7.56 2.18
N SER A 128 7.94 -8.52 2.84
CA SER A 128 8.09 -8.74 4.30
C SER A 128 9.10 -9.81 4.65
N ALA A 129 9.44 -10.67 3.70
CA ALA A 129 10.42 -11.74 3.88
C ALA A 129 10.87 -12.26 2.50
N GLY A 130 12.03 -12.91 2.47
CA GLY A 130 12.49 -13.65 1.30
C GLY A 130 12.97 -12.78 0.14
N THR A 131 13.36 -11.52 0.42
CA THR A 131 13.95 -10.64 -0.59
C THR A 131 15.29 -10.07 -0.12
N PRO A 132 16.16 -9.69 -1.07
CA PRO A 132 17.43 -9.02 -0.76
C PRO A 132 17.26 -7.73 0.05
N TYR A 133 16.09 -7.10 0.00
CA TYR A 133 15.82 -5.79 0.60
C TYR A 133 14.96 -5.86 1.88
N THR A 134 14.91 -7.03 2.53
CA THR A 134 14.06 -7.26 3.72
C THR A 134 14.35 -6.26 4.85
N ASP A 135 15.59 -5.78 4.97
CA ASP A 135 16.03 -4.85 6.01
C ASP A 135 15.89 -3.36 5.62
N PHE A 136 15.26 -3.04 4.49
CA PHE A 136 15.12 -1.67 4.00
C PHE A 136 14.58 -0.69 5.06
N PHE A 137 13.51 -1.08 5.78
CA PHE A 137 12.93 -0.22 6.81
C PHE A 137 13.82 -0.03 8.04
N LYS A 138 14.78 -0.94 8.29
CA LYS A 138 15.80 -0.77 9.32
C LYS A 138 16.77 0.34 8.93
N HIS A 139 17.22 0.37 7.67
CA HIS A 139 18.05 1.46 7.13
C HIS A 139 17.32 2.80 7.13
N TYR A 140 16.05 2.81 6.74
CA TYR A 140 15.23 4.02 6.80
C TYR A 140 15.03 4.52 8.24
N ASN A 141 14.83 3.62 9.22
CA ASN A 141 14.74 4.00 10.62
C ASN A 141 16.02 4.65 11.14
N ILE A 142 17.19 4.18 10.71
CA ILE A 142 18.46 4.81 11.09
C ILE A 142 18.53 6.24 10.52
N ALA A 143 18.20 6.42 9.24
CA ALA A 143 18.18 7.73 8.59
C ALA A 143 17.21 8.71 9.27
N LEU A 144 16.03 8.22 9.69
CA LEU A 144 15.05 9.02 10.43
C LEU A 144 15.58 9.46 11.80
N ASN A 145 16.25 8.57 12.54
CA ASN A 145 16.83 8.90 13.85
C ASN A 145 18.01 9.87 13.73
N GLU A 146 18.72 9.84 12.60
CA GLU A 146 19.77 10.80 12.24
C GLU A 146 19.20 12.14 11.73
N GLY A 147 17.88 12.25 11.55
CA GLY A 147 17.23 13.48 11.07
C GLY A 147 17.55 13.81 9.61
N LEU A 148 17.94 12.81 8.81
CA LEU A 148 18.32 13.02 7.41
C LEU A 148 17.10 13.34 6.54
N THR A 149 17.26 14.28 5.61
CA THR A 149 16.22 14.72 4.66
C THR A 149 16.82 14.98 3.28
N GLY A 150 15.98 15.04 2.25
CA GLY A 150 16.38 15.34 0.87
C GLY A 150 17.49 14.42 0.36
N LYS A 151 18.55 15.02 -0.19
CA LYS A 151 19.67 14.27 -0.79
C LYS A 151 20.44 13.41 0.22
N ALA A 152 20.59 13.86 1.46
CA ALA A 152 21.29 13.09 2.49
C ALA A 152 20.51 11.80 2.85
N LEU A 153 19.17 11.88 2.84
CA LEU A 153 18.31 10.72 3.01
C LEU A 153 18.43 9.76 1.83
N GLU A 154 18.42 10.28 0.60
CA GLU A 154 18.60 9.49 -0.62
C GLU A 154 19.93 8.72 -0.62
N GLU A 155 21.04 9.41 -0.39
CA GLU A 155 22.39 8.81 -0.36
C GLU A 155 22.49 7.73 0.73
N ARG A 156 21.91 7.98 1.92
CA ARG A 156 21.90 7.02 3.02
C ARG A 156 21.12 5.74 2.69
N LEU A 157 20.00 5.88 1.98
CA LEU A 157 19.17 4.75 1.55
C LEU A 157 19.81 3.99 0.38
N GLN A 158 20.46 4.68 -0.57
CA GLN A 158 21.25 4.04 -1.64
C GLN A 158 22.39 3.20 -1.06
N GLN A 159 23.11 3.72 -0.06
CA GLN A 159 24.10 2.94 0.69
C GLN A 159 23.46 1.73 1.38
N GLY A 160 22.28 1.90 1.97
CA GLY A 160 21.52 0.81 2.56
C GLY A 160 21.19 -0.29 1.55
N PHE A 161 20.75 0.07 0.35
CA PHE A 161 20.52 -0.89 -0.74
C PHE A 161 21.80 -1.61 -1.14
N ALA A 162 22.92 -0.90 -1.33
CA ALA A 162 24.20 -1.51 -1.68
C ALA A 162 24.66 -2.52 -0.61
N THR A 163 24.56 -2.16 0.68
CA THR A 163 24.89 -3.08 1.79
C THR A 163 24.01 -4.32 1.77
N MET A 164 22.70 -4.15 1.60
CA MET A 164 21.76 -5.27 1.54
C MET A 164 22.01 -6.19 0.34
N GLU A 165 22.37 -5.65 -0.83
CA GLU A 165 22.73 -6.45 -2.00
C GLU A 165 24.02 -7.24 -1.80
N GLU A 166 25.01 -6.65 -1.11
CA GLU A 166 26.26 -7.32 -0.78
C GLU A 166 26.02 -8.47 0.22
N GLU A 167 25.26 -8.22 1.28
CA GLU A 167 24.89 -9.23 2.28
C GLU A 167 24.06 -10.37 1.66
N ASN A 168 23.23 -10.05 0.66
CA ASN A 168 22.35 -11.01 -0.02
C ASN A 168 22.86 -11.40 -1.42
N LYS A 169 24.17 -11.30 -1.67
CA LYS A 169 24.75 -11.52 -3.01
C LYS A 169 24.36 -12.86 -3.64
N SER A 170 24.33 -13.93 -2.87
CA SER A 170 23.93 -15.26 -3.35
C SER A 170 22.49 -15.31 -3.85
N LEU A 171 21.58 -14.59 -3.18
CA LEU A 171 20.18 -14.44 -3.56
C LEU A 171 20.04 -13.54 -4.79
N MET A 172 20.76 -12.42 -4.83
CA MET A 172 20.82 -11.51 -5.99
C MET A 172 21.29 -12.25 -7.26
N ASP A 173 22.35 -13.05 -7.15
CA ASP A 173 22.88 -13.84 -8.27
C ASP A 173 21.90 -14.94 -8.71
N ALA A 174 21.12 -15.51 -7.78
CA ALA A 174 20.07 -16.47 -8.12
C ALA A 174 18.90 -15.80 -8.86
N MET A 175 18.48 -14.61 -8.43
CA MET A 175 17.41 -13.84 -9.07
C MET A 175 17.81 -13.40 -10.49
N ARG A 176 19.00 -12.81 -10.65
CA ARG A 176 19.53 -12.39 -11.97
C ARG A 176 19.65 -13.55 -12.96
N ARG A 177 20.06 -14.74 -12.49
CA ARG A 177 20.12 -15.95 -13.33
C ARG A 177 18.74 -16.45 -13.75
N ASN A 178 17.71 -16.21 -12.96
CA ASN A 178 16.34 -16.60 -13.28
C ASN A 178 15.72 -15.62 -14.29
N ASP A 179 15.98 -14.33 -14.14
CA ASP A 179 15.50 -13.30 -15.07
C ASP A 179 16.11 -13.45 -16.46
N ASN A 180 17.40 -13.78 -16.56
CA ASN A 180 18.07 -14.04 -17.84
C ASN A 180 17.63 -15.33 -18.56
N LYS A 181 16.81 -16.19 -17.91
CA LYS A 181 16.26 -17.42 -18.49
C LYS A 181 14.83 -17.25 -19.02
N ARG A 182 14.17 -16.13 -18.70
CA ARG A 182 12.84 -15.78 -19.18
C ARG A 182 12.94 -14.90 -20.43
#